data_AF-A0A969F8J7-F1
#
_entry.id   AF-A0A969F8J7-F1
#
_cell.length_a   1.000
_cell.length_b   1.000
_cell.length_c   1.000
_cell.angle_alpha   90.00
_cell.angle_beta   90.00
_cell.angle_gamma   90.00
#
_symmetry.space_group_name_H-M   'P 1'
#
loop_
_entity.id
_entity.type
_entity.pdbx_description
1 polymer ?
#
loop_
_entity_poly.entity_id
_entity_poly.type
_entity_poly.pdbx_seq_one_letter_code
_entity_poly.pdbx_strand_id
1 'polypeptide(L)'
;MLTDIELDGRGFMYLGIRDRFSDQAYDSGDPGPAGAGLTNQRFGGDLLLACQTAGGGWQLESGATLATRGCTNGLTGEARLASNPPSPDANYTLPEFFHNEQFLEYGTNDLYHDETALGTLAMLYGSGELVGTRYDAWEAFENGTTTFDINNGNRLRAVQLYEANNGAFFRKAGGLGDIELLGGAAPIEVGNRIWRDDDGDGIQDPGEPPIAGVTVGLHDAAGTLLNSAITDANGNYTFSNSQTIGTIVSQINQSSDDAEQLTNAPDTVTLTGADLDIGNNNAGGTPHHIGLRFTNIVVPPGATITSAYIQFATDGSGPDNIGNPAIFTIDGQAADNAPTFAAVNNNVEGRPRTTLGVRATWSTATWTGTNFNGPLQRTSNLSAIVQEIVDRAGWVSGNAMAFIINNSVQHREAESFDGRPNGIFAPVLVVNYSLPNPANFVALQFRSSYELRVNQNQAALNGMSVSPPDNDLTTFGDIRDSDGQPRLGGYVATNFTTAGPG
;
A
#
# COMPACT_ATOMS: atom_id res chain seq x y z
N MET A 1 -17.36 21.85 5.24
CA MET A 1 -15.95 22.21 5.52
C MET A 1 -15.07 21.18 4.86
N LEU A 2 -14.03 21.60 4.14
CA LEU A 2 -13.03 20.65 3.64
C LEU A 2 -12.26 20.07 4.83
N THR A 3 -12.26 18.76 4.93
CA THR A 3 -11.62 18.02 6.04
C THR A 3 -10.48 17.15 5.57
N ASP A 4 -10.50 16.69 4.32
CA ASP A 4 -9.43 15.86 3.78
C ASP A 4 -9.32 15.91 2.24
N ILE A 5 -8.14 15.58 1.72
CA ILE A 5 -7.84 15.49 0.29
C ILE A 5 -7.00 14.24 0.01
N GLU A 6 -7.44 13.43 -0.95
CA GLU A 6 -6.65 12.34 -1.51
C GLU A 6 -6.38 12.52 -3.01
N LEU A 7 -5.22 12.06 -3.49
CA LEU A 7 -4.80 12.18 -4.90
C LEU A 7 -4.40 10.83 -5.48
N ASP A 8 -4.92 10.48 -6.66
CA ASP A 8 -4.51 9.25 -7.34
C ASP A 8 -3.54 9.48 -8.50
N GLY A 9 -3.02 8.38 -9.02
CA GLY A 9 -2.08 8.39 -10.14
C GLY A 9 -2.66 8.77 -11.48
N ARG A 10 -3.96 9.02 -11.55
CA ARG A 10 -4.66 9.48 -12.74
C ARG A 10 -4.92 10.98 -12.67
N GLY A 11 -4.42 11.68 -11.65
CA GLY A 11 -4.64 13.12 -11.48
C GLY A 11 -6.08 13.46 -11.09
N PHE A 12 -6.76 12.54 -10.40
CA PHE A 12 -7.99 12.85 -9.67
C PHE A 12 -7.68 13.26 -8.24
N MET A 13 -8.53 14.14 -7.73
CA MET A 13 -8.56 14.60 -6.36
C MET A 13 -9.89 14.23 -5.75
N TYR A 14 -9.84 13.57 -4.60
CA TYR A 14 -10.99 13.22 -3.79
C TYR A 14 -11.03 14.18 -2.61
N LEU A 15 -12.17 14.80 -2.37
CA LEU A 15 -12.33 15.80 -1.31
C LEU A 15 -13.37 15.31 -0.31
N GLY A 16 -12.96 15.24 0.94
CA GLY A 16 -13.87 14.97 2.05
C GLY A 16 -14.45 16.28 2.58
N ILE A 17 -15.77 16.39 2.57
CA ILE A 17 -16.50 17.54 3.09
C ILE A 17 -17.33 17.10 4.29
N ARG A 18 -17.21 17.85 5.39
CA ARG A 18 -17.98 17.64 6.62
C ARG A 18 -18.80 18.88 6.98
N ASP A 19 -20.04 18.75 7.43
CA ASP A 19 -20.71 19.81 8.16
C ASP A 19 -20.06 20.00 9.54
N ARG A 20 -19.49 21.19 9.78
CA ARG A 20 -18.88 21.59 11.05
C ARG A 20 -19.85 21.43 12.23
N PHE A 21 -21.15 21.52 12.00
CA PHE A 21 -22.14 21.40 13.06
C PHE A 21 -22.16 20.00 13.70
N SER A 22 -21.69 18.98 12.97
CA SER A 22 -21.48 17.61 13.49
C SER A 22 -20.42 17.53 14.61
N ASP A 23 -19.53 18.51 14.72
CA ASP A 23 -18.53 18.61 15.80
C ASP A 23 -19.03 19.42 17.00
N GLN A 24 -20.16 20.11 16.86
CA GLN A 24 -20.68 21.08 17.83
C GLN A 24 -21.92 20.59 18.56
N ALA A 25 -22.66 19.66 17.95
CA ALA A 25 -23.92 19.16 18.45
C ALA A 25 -24.00 17.64 18.29
N TYR A 26 -24.86 17.01 19.08
CA TYR A 26 -25.16 15.59 18.98
C TYR A 26 -26.65 15.40 18.66
N ASP A 27 -26.95 14.33 17.91
CA ASP A 27 -28.23 14.04 17.24
C ASP A 27 -29.49 14.32 18.09
N SER A 28 -29.49 13.95 19.38
CA SER A 28 -30.66 14.10 20.26
C SER A 28 -30.29 14.63 21.64
N GLY A 29 -30.07 15.95 21.73
CA GLY A 29 -29.96 16.62 23.02
C GLY A 29 -29.26 17.95 23.06
N ASP A 30 -29.08 18.61 21.91
CA ASP A 30 -28.55 19.96 21.90
C ASP A 30 -29.58 20.95 22.48
N PRO A 31 -29.26 21.70 23.55
CA PRO A 31 -30.15 22.73 24.07
C PRO A 31 -30.40 23.77 22.98
N GLY A 32 -31.67 23.92 22.57
CA GLY A 32 -32.03 24.91 21.57
C GLY A 32 -31.56 26.33 21.96
N PRO A 33 -31.44 27.28 21.02
CA PRO A 33 -30.82 28.60 21.22
C PRO A 33 -31.40 29.46 22.37
N ALA A 34 -32.54 29.06 22.92
CA ALA A 34 -33.26 29.73 24.01
C ALA A 34 -33.56 28.82 25.22
N GLY A 35 -32.93 27.64 25.34
CA GLY A 35 -33.17 26.70 26.44
C GLY A 35 -34.55 26.05 26.45
N ALA A 36 -35.30 26.12 25.34
CA ALA A 36 -36.69 25.70 25.23
C ALA A 36 -36.90 24.19 24.96
N GLY A 37 -35.90 23.36 25.24
CA GLY A 37 -35.94 21.91 25.04
C GLY A 37 -34.77 21.38 24.21
N LEU A 38 -34.71 20.05 24.09
CA LEU A 38 -33.76 19.35 23.24
C LEU A 38 -34.23 19.44 21.78
N THR A 39 -33.29 19.68 20.87
CA THR A 39 -33.55 19.71 19.42
C THR A 39 -32.91 18.49 18.75
N ASN A 40 -33.57 17.98 17.72
CA ASN A 40 -32.97 16.99 16.82
C ASN A 40 -32.27 17.74 15.70
N GLN A 41 -31.00 17.41 15.48
CA GLN A 41 -30.17 18.09 14.49
C GLN A 41 -29.81 17.11 13.38
N ARG A 42 -29.79 17.61 12.14
CA ARG A 42 -29.31 16.88 10.98
C ARG A 42 -28.01 17.51 10.53
N PHE A 43 -27.01 16.68 10.30
CA PHE A 43 -25.70 17.06 9.78
C PHE A 43 -25.52 16.29 8.47
N GLY A 44 -24.83 16.88 7.50
CA GLY A 44 -24.54 16.26 6.21
C GLY A 44 -23.11 16.54 5.79
N GLY A 45 -22.47 15.59 5.14
CA GLY A 45 -21.18 15.78 4.48
C GLY A 45 -21.23 15.22 3.08
N ASP A 46 -20.13 15.36 2.37
CA ASP A 46 -20.06 15.00 0.96
C ASP A 46 -18.68 14.46 0.61
N LEU A 47 -18.63 13.55 -0.36
CA LEU A 47 -17.40 13.09 -0.99
C LEU A 47 -17.42 13.56 -2.43
N LEU A 48 -16.49 14.46 -2.76
CA LEU A 48 -16.45 15.07 -4.07
C LEU A 48 -15.25 14.59 -4.87
N LEU A 49 -15.46 14.40 -6.16
CA LEU A 49 -14.41 14.12 -7.12
C LEU A 49 -14.02 15.38 -7.89
N ALA A 50 -12.73 15.61 -8.10
CA ALA A 50 -12.21 16.61 -9.00
C ALA A 50 -11.11 16.03 -9.90
N CYS A 51 -10.88 16.65 -11.05
CA CYS A 51 -9.79 16.29 -11.96
C CYS A 51 -8.84 17.45 -12.15
N GLN A 52 -7.59 17.15 -12.52
CA GLN A 52 -6.73 18.16 -13.11
C GLN A 52 -7.16 18.46 -14.56
N THR A 53 -7.18 19.75 -14.90
CA THR A 53 -7.44 20.27 -16.25
C THR A 53 -6.13 20.44 -17.02
N ALA A 54 -6.19 20.40 -18.35
CA ALA A 54 -5.02 20.60 -19.20
C ALA A 54 -4.32 21.98 -19.00
N GLY A 55 -5.02 22.97 -18.46
CA GLY A 55 -4.49 24.30 -18.15
C GLY A 55 -3.82 24.44 -16.78
N GLY A 56 -3.70 23.35 -16.00
CA GLY A 56 -3.05 23.37 -14.68
C GLY A 56 -3.95 23.76 -13.50
N GLY A 57 -5.27 23.80 -13.67
CA GLY A 57 -6.26 24.00 -12.59
C GLY A 57 -7.04 22.73 -12.26
N TRP A 58 -7.89 22.78 -11.23
CA TRP A 58 -8.76 21.68 -10.82
C TRP A 58 -10.21 21.94 -11.21
N GLN A 59 -10.90 20.89 -11.63
CA GLN A 59 -12.30 20.95 -11.98
C GLN A 59 -13.07 19.90 -11.21
N LEU A 60 -13.97 20.36 -10.34
CA LEU A 60 -14.89 19.51 -9.59
C LEU A 60 -15.80 18.72 -10.54
N GLU A 61 -16.39 17.64 -10.07
CA GLU A 61 -17.46 16.93 -10.77
C GLU A 61 -18.73 17.77 -10.86
N SER A 62 -19.63 17.38 -11.76
CA SER A 62 -20.98 17.94 -11.84
C SER A 62 -21.89 16.91 -12.48
N GLY A 63 -22.95 16.49 -11.79
CA GLY A 63 -23.87 15.48 -12.33
C GLY A 63 -23.20 14.12 -12.48
N ALA A 64 -22.43 13.69 -11.47
CA ALA A 64 -21.66 12.44 -11.44
C ALA A 64 -20.61 12.30 -12.55
N THR A 65 -20.24 13.38 -13.24
CA THR A 65 -19.31 13.31 -14.37
C THR A 65 -18.27 14.43 -14.39
N LEU A 66 -17.08 14.03 -14.81
CA LEU A 66 -15.92 14.85 -15.16
C LEU A 66 -15.59 14.76 -16.66
N ALA A 67 -16.17 13.80 -17.38
CA ALA A 67 -15.86 13.52 -18.79
C ALA A 67 -16.04 14.72 -19.73
N THR A 68 -16.98 15.62 -19.42
CA THR A 68 -17.29 16.79 -20.25
C THR A 68 -16.67 18.09 -19.74
N ARG A 69 -15.82 18.04 -18.70
CA ARG A 69 -15.37 19.23 -17.96
C ARG A 69 -13.94 19.68 -18.27
N GLY A 70 -13.37 19.28 -19.40
CA GLY A 70 -11.98 19.64 -19.77
C GLY A 70 -10.91 18.93 -18.95
N CYS A 71 -11.30 17.81 -18.32
CA CYS A 71 -10.44 16.89 -17.61
C CYS A 71 -9.63 16.04 -18.58
N THR A 72 -8.35 15.85 -18.29
CA THR A 72 -7.44 15.04 -19.12
C THR A 72 -7.78 13.55 -19.10
N ASN A 73 -8.46 13.07 -18.05
CA ASN A 73 -8.75 11.64 -17.79
C ASN A 73 -10.23 11.35 -17.50
N GLY A 74 -11.13 12.28 -17.82
CA GLY A 74 -12.49 12.40 -17.26
C GLY A 74 -13.24 11.09 -16.94
N LEU A 75 -13.76 11.01 -15.71
CA LEU A 75 -14.57 9.90 -15.20
C LEU A 75 -16.07 10.19 -15.30
N THR A 76 -16.88 9.14 -15.37
CA THR A 76 -18.34 9.22 -15.23
C THR A 76 -18.77 8.11 -14.27
N GLY A 77 -19.36 8.51 -13.14
CA GLY A 77 -19.98 7.60 -12.18
C GLY A 77 -21.41 7.24 -12.61
N GLU A 78 -22.03 6.30 -11.91
CA GLU A 78 -23.44 6.01 -12.12
C GLU A 78 -24.30 7.14 -11.52
N ALA A 79 -24.96 7.91 -12.38
CA ALA A 79 -25.94 8.91 -11.95
C ALA A 79 -27.20 8.19 -11.43
N ARG A 80 -27.30 7.93 -10.12
CA ARG A 80 -28.54 7.41 -9.55
C ARG A 80 -29.55 8.54 -9.40
N LEU A 81 -30.57 8.55 -10.27
CA LEU A 81 -31.80 9.30 -10.03
C LEU A 81 -32.51 8.69 -8.81
N ALA A 82 -32.98 9.56 -7.91
CA ALA A 82 -33.68 9.24 -6.68
C ALA A 82 -34.49 7.93 -6.75
N SER A 83 -34.31 7.08 -5.74
CA SER A 83 -35.23 5.97 -5.50
C SER A 83 -36.67 6.47 -5.45
N ASN A 84 -37.58 5.64 -5.94
CA ASN A 84 -39.02 5.81 -5.80
C ASN A 84 -39.42 5.09 -4.49
N PRO A 85 -40.04 5.75 -3.49
CA PRO A 85 -40.67 7.07 -3.56
C PRO A 85 -39.68 8.25 -3.35
N PRO A 86 -39.98 9.42 -3.95
CA PRO A 86 -39.12 10.60 -3.83
C PRO A 86 -39.03 11.05 -2.37
N SER A 87 -37.81 11.41 -1.95
CA SER A 87 -37.58 12.20 -0.74
C SER A 87 -38.53 13.41 -0.72
N PRO A 88 -39.14 13.75 0.43
CA PRO A 88 -39.96 14.96 0.56
C PRO A 88 -39.17 16.25 0.28
N ASP A 89 -37.84 16.21 0.24
CA ASP A 89 -36.99 17.29 -0.24
C ASP A 89 -36.64 17.11 -1.73
N ALA A 90 -37.51 17.60 -2.60
CA ALA A 90 -37.37 17.56 -4.06
C ALA A 90 -36.17 18.36 -4.64
N ASN A 91 -35.28 18.90 -3.79
CA ASN A 91 -34.17 19.76 -4.18
C ASN A 91 -32.79 19.09 -4.19
N TYR A 92 -32.64 17.86 -3.68
CA TYR A 92 -31.35 17.13 -3.62
C TYR A 92 -31.33 15.95 -4.61
N THR A 93 -31.59 16.24 -5.88
CA THR A 93 -31.62 15.24 -6.98
C THR A 93 -30.52 15.48 -8.01
N LEU A 94 -29.40 16.04 -7.59
CA LEU A 94 -28.25 16.21 -8.47
C LEU A 94 -27.45 14.90 -8.45
N PRO A 95 -27.08 14.35 -9.62
CA PRO A 95 -26.23 13.16 -9.63
C PRO A 95 -24.85 13.49 -9.06
N GLU A 96 -24.34 12.58 -8.23
CA GLU A 96 -23.03 12.64 -7.59
C GLU A 96 -22.21 11.41 -7.99
N PHE A 97 -20.89 11.53 -8.07
CA PHE A 97 -20.04 10.42 -8.47
C PHE A 97 -20.06 9.34 -7.40
N PHE A 98 -19.73 9.71 -6.16
CA PHE A 98 -20.06 8.91 -4.99
C PHE A 98 -21.54 9.17 -4.70
N HIS A 99 -22.39 8.17 -4.94
CA HIS A 99 -23.85 8.26 -4.80
C HIS A 99 -24.44 7.19 -3.86
N ASN A 100 -23.57 6.44 -3.16
CA ASN A 100 -23.92 5.37 -2.24
C ASN A 100 -23.53 5.68 -0.77
N GLU A 101 -23.20 6.93 -0.50
CA GLU A 101 -23.21 7.63 0.78
C GLU A 101 -24.63 7.88 1.29
N GLN A 102 -25.66 7.47 0.54
CA GLN A 102 -27.03 7.32 1.04
C GLN A 102 -27.21 6.02 1.85
N PHE A 103 -27.84 6.09 3.01
CA PHE A 103 -28.26 4.92 3.79
C PHE A 103 -29.70 4.55 3.42
N LEU A 104 -29.86 3.35 2.87
CA LEU A 104 -31.16 2.76 2.54
C LEU A 104 -31.55 1.76 3.65
N GLU A 105 -32.78 1.86 4.16
CA GLU A 105 -33.25 0.94 5.19
C GLU A 105 -33.38 -0.49 4.64
N TYR A 106 -32.83 -1.44 5.39
CA TYR A 106 -32.76 -2.84 4.97
C TYR A 106 -34.16 -3.46 4.83
N GLY A 107 -34.46 -4.00 3.64
CA GLY A 107 -35.73 -4.67 3.35
C GLY A 107 -36.85 -3.78 2.81
N THR A 108 -36.67 -2.45 2.79
CA THR A 108 -37.66 -1.50 2.24
C THR A 108 -37.15 -0.80 0.97
N ASN A 109 -35.83 -0.70 0.78
CA ASN A 109 -35.19 0.15 -0.25
C ASN A 109 -35.57 1.65 -0.14
N ASP A 110 -36.14 2.05 0.99
CA ASP A 110 -36.51 3.42 1.26
C ASP A 110 -35.27 4.20 1.72
N LEU A 111 -35.18 5.42 1.21
CA LEU A 111 -34.10 6.34 1.56
C LEU A 111 -34.30 6.85 2.99
N TYR A 112 -33.35 6.53 3.87
CA TYR A 112 -33.49 6.79 5.30
C TYR A 112 -32.59 7.96 5.75
N HIS A 113 -31.33 8.03 5.29
CA HIS A 113 -30.46 9.21 5.43
C HIS A 113 -29.58 9.44 4.20
N ASP A 114 -29.38 10.71 3.83
CA ASP A 114 -28.49 11.17 2.74
C ASP A 114 -27.24 11.84 3.32
N GLU A 115 -26.25 12.11 2.44
CA GLU A 115 -25.06 12.91 2.75
C GLU A 115 -24.31 12.41 3.99
N THR A 116 -24.20 11.08 4.13
CA THR A 116 -23.77 10.48 5.40
C THR A 116 -22.26 10.45 5.61
N ALA A 117 -21.50 11.03 4.68
CA ALA A 117 -20.06 11.15 4.78
C ALA A 117 -19.65 12.09 5.92
N LEU A 118 -18.62 11.70 6.67
CA LEU A 118 -18.03 12.53 7.73
C LEU A 118 -16.72 13.20 7.27
N GLY A 119 -16.39 13.09 5.98
CA GLY A 119 -15.39 13.90 5.30
C GLY A 119 -13.92 13.49 5.54
N THR A 120 -13.63 12.37 6.18
CA THR A 120 -12.26 11.84 6.25
C THR A 120 -12.03 10.84 5.12
N LEU A 121 -10.82 10.77 4.60
CA LEU A 121 -10.47 9.93 3.46
C LEU A 121 -9.19 9.15 3.73
N ALA A 122 -9.06 8.01 3.08
CA ALA A 122 -7.83 7.22 3.08
C ALA A 122 -7.75 6.44 1.78
N MET A 123 -6.63 6.57 1.07
CA MET A 123 -6.40 5.84 -0.17
C MET A 123 -5.04 5.14 -0.22
N LEU A 124 -5.08 3.82 -0.47
CA LEU A 124 -3.86 3.09 -0.82
C LEU A 124 -3.62 3.30 -2.30
N TYR A 125 -2.57 4.03 -2.64
CA TYR A 125 -2.28 4.36 -4.04
C TYR A 125 -2.25 3.12 -4.94
N GLY A 126 -3.02 3.14 -6.03
CA GLY A 126 -3.13 2.03 -6.98
C GLY A 126 -4.02 0.87 -6.55
N SER A 127 -4.74 0.97 -5.42
CA SER A 127 -5.75 -0.03 -5.01
C SER A 127 -7.02 0.02 -5.85
N GLY A 128 -7.39 1.22 -6.34
CA GLY A 128 -8.71 1.47 -6.91
C GLY A 128 -9.81 1.71 -5.86
N GLU A 129 -9.43 1.95 -4.61
CA GLU A 129 -10.37 2.07 -3.48
C GLU A 129 -10.10 3.32 -2.65
N LEU A 130 -11.18 3.99 -2.24
CA LEU A 130 -11.19 5.13 -1.31
C LEU A 130 -12.00 4.76 -0.07
N VAL A 131 -11.43 4.90 1.12
CA VAL A 131 -12.12 4.67 2.39
C VAL A 131 -12.47 6.01 2.99
N GLY A 132 -13.66 6.15 3.58
CA GLY A 132 -14.02 7.33 4.36
C GLY A 132 -14.91 7.02 5.55
N THR A 133 -14.90 7.91 6.55
CA THR A 133 -15.81 7.82 7.70
C THR A 133 -17.23 8.19 7.32
N ARG A 134 -18.19 7.54 8.00
CA ARG A 134 -19.61 7.66 7.68
C ARG A 134 -20.46 7.36 8.90
N TYR A 135 -21.57 8.07 9.08
CA TYR A 135 -22.65 7.60 9.94
C TYR A 135 -23.62 6.74 9.13
N ASP A 136 -24.23 5.73 9.76
CA ASP A 136 -25.08 4.77 9.05
C ASP A 136 -24.39 4.05 7.87
N ALA A 137 -23.19 3.53 8.13
CA ALA A 137 -22.40 2.83 7.11
C ALA A 137 -23.03 1.50 6.67
N TRP A 138 -23.67 0.82 7.61
CA TRP A 138 -24.22 -0.53 7.52
C TRP A 138 -25.65 -0.61 8.08
N GLU A 139 -25.92 -0.01 9.25
CA GLU A 139 -27.24 0.03 9.89
C GLU A 139 -27.65 1.46 10.26
N ALA A 140 -28.94 1.68 10.49
CA ALA A 140 -29.37 2.96 11.06
C ALA A 140 -28.86 3.07 12.50
N PHE A 141 -28.38 4.24 12.88
CA PHE A 141 -28.00 4.54 14.28
C PHE A 141 -26.63 3.97 14.63
N GLU A 142 -25.64 4.22 13.75
CA GLU A 142 -24.26 3.81 13.99
C GLU A 142 -23.22 4.72 13.32
N ASN A 143 -21.94 4.48 13.60
CA ASN A 143 -20.79 5.12 12.94
C ASN A 143 -19.83 4.04 12.48
N GLY A 144 -19.25 4.29 11.32
CA GLY A 144 -18.36 3.35 10.70
C GLY A 144 -17.57 3.96 9.56
N THR A 145 -17.11 3.07 8.70
CA THR A 145 -16.38 3.43 7.48
C THR A 145 -17.07 2.82 6.27
N THR A 146 -16.94 3.48 5.13
CA THR A 146 -17.36 2.94 3.84
C THR A 146 -16.20 3.02 2.88
N THR A 147 -16.03 1.98 2.07
CA THR A 147 -15.09 1.97 0.96
C THR A 147 -15.83 2.08 -0.36
N PHE A 148 -15.32 2.93 -1.23
CA PHE A 148 -15.84 3.21 -2.57
C PHE A 148 -14.85 2.80 -3.64
N ASP A 149 -15.38 2.35 -4.78
CA ASP A 149 -14.63 2.15 -6.01
C ASP A 149 -14.40 3.50 -6.68
N ILE A 150 -13.14 3.90 -6.81
CA ILE A 150 -12.79 5.23 -7.35
C ILE A 150 -12.99 5.37 -8.87
N ASN A 151 -13.44 4.31 -9.54
CA ASN A 151 -13.68 4.30 -10.98
C ASN A 151 -15.12 4.62 -11.34
N ASN A 152 -16.07 4.31 -10.46
CA ASN A 152 -17.51 4.48 -10.69
C ASN A 152 -18.27 5.08 -9.50
N GLY A 153 -17.60 5.28 -8.36
CA GLY A 153 -18.17 5.83 -7.13
C GLY A 153 -19.06 4.87 -6.34
N ASN A 154 -19.15 3.60 -6.75
CA ASN A 154 -19.96 2.60 -6.09
C ASN A 154 -19.42 2.24 -4.70
N ARG A 155 -20.32 1.98 -3.76
CA ARG A 155 -19.94 1.40 -2.46
C ARG A 155 -19.51 -0.06 -2.63
N LEU A 156 -18.29 -0.37 -2.19
CA LEU A 156 -17.71 -1.72 -2.19
C LEU A 156 -17.99 -2.47 -0.89
N ARG A 157 -17.73 -1.82 0.25
CA ARG A 157 -17.87 -2.41 1.60
C ARG A 157 -18.17 -1.33 2.62
N ALA A 158 -18.75 -1.72 3.75
CA ALA A 158 -18.92 -0.87 4.91
C ALA A 158 -18.61 -1.65 6.19
N VAL A 159 -18.09 -0.95 7.19
CA VAL A 159 -17.71 -1.52 8.49
C VAL A 159 -18.29 -0.63 9.58
N GLN A 160 -19.11 -1.22 10.43
CA GLN A 160 -19.59 -0.60 11.65
C GLN A 160 -18.51 -0.62 12.73
N LEU A 161 -18.25 0.53 13.37
CA LEU A 161 -17.29 0.65 14.46
C LEU A 161 -17.99 0.73 15.83
N TYR A 162 -19.09 1.48 15.94
CA TYR A 162 -19.91 1.49 17.15
C TYR A 162 -21.38 1.87 16.89
N GLU A 163 -22.26 1.34 17.74
CA GLU A 163 -23.71 1.55 17.72
C GLU A 163 -24.12 2.78 18.57
N ALA A 164 -25.12 3.53 18.11
CA ALA A 164 -25.62 4.74 18.77
C ALA A 164 -26.45 4.48 20.04
N ASN A 165 -26.84 3.23 20.29
CA ASN A 165 -27.52 2.86 21.54
C ASN A 165 -26.60 2.93 22.76
N ASN A 166 -25.29 3.11 22.55
CA ASN A 166 -24.33 3.37 23.61
C ASN A 166 -24.18 4.88 23.84
N GLY A 167 -24.72 5.40 24.95
CA GLY A 167 -24.66 6.82 25.33
C GLY A 167 -23.27 7.37 25.66
N ALA A 168 -22.22 6.58 25.48
CA ALA A 168 -20.83 6.97 25.73
C ALA A 168 -20.16 7.73 24.56
N PHE A 169 -20.80 7.82 23.39
CA PHE A 169 -20.21 8.40 22.17
C PHE A 169 -21.07 9.52 21.57
N PHE A 170 -20.50 10.31 20.65
CA PHE A 170 -21.19 11.37 19.88
C PHE A 170 -22.32 10.85 18.97
N ARG A 171 -22.65 9.55 18.99
CA ARG A 171 -23.69 8.89 18.18
C ARG A 171 -23.49 9.25 16.70
N LYS A 172 -24.57 9.38 15.90
CA LYS A 172 -24.56 9.81 14.48
C LYS A 172 -24.16 11.29 14.28
N ALA A 173 -23.12 11.75 14.95
CA ALA A 173 -22.50 13.04 14.72
C ALA A 173 -21.04 12.81 14.27
N GLY A 174 -20.19 13.83 14.33
CA GLY A 174 -18.78 13.76 13.92
C GLY A 174 -17.89 12.96 14.88
N GLY A 175 -18.37 11.82 15.39
CA GLY A 175 -17.71 11.04 16.45
C GLY A 175 -16.44 10.30 16.01
N LEU A 176 -16.23 10.18 14.70
CA LEU A 176 -15.01 9.61 14.13
C LEU A 176 -14.06 10.73 13.67
N GLY A 177 -12.81 10.60 14.10
CA GLY A 177 -11.68 11.38 13.60
C GLY A 177 -11.19 10.86 12.26
N ASP A 178 -9.98 11.28 11.90
CA ASP A 178 -9.35 10.91 10.63
C ASP A 178 -9.04 9.40 10.52
N ILE A 179 -8.84 8.91 9.29
CA ILE A 179 -8.43 7.53 9.01
C ILE A 179 -7.07 7.57 8.34
N GLU A 180 -6.08 6.93 8.95
CA GLU A 180 -4.79 6.72 8.31
C GLU A 180 -4.59 5.25 7.94
N LEU A 181 -4.02 5.04 6.76
CA LEU A 181 -3.52 3.73 6.37
C LEU A 181 -2.22 3.48 7.11
N LEU A 182 -2.29 2.61 8.11
CA LEU A 182 -1.09 2.03 8.69
C LEU A 182 -0.48 1.08 7.67
N GLY A 183 0.82 1.22 7.44
CA GLY A 183 1.61 0.18 6.78
C GLY A 183 1.64 -1.10 7.61
N GLY A 184 2.56 -2.00 7.29
CA GLY A 184 2.83 -3.13 8.19
C GLY A 184 3.10 -2.64 9.61
N ALA A 185 2.66 -3.41 10.63
CA ALA A 185 2.92 -3.07 12.02
C ALA A 185 4.42 -2.76 12.22
N ALA A 186 4.72 -1.71 13.00
CA ALA A 186 6.09 -1.37 13.31
C ALA A 186 6.81 -2.62 13.87
N PRO A 187 8.06 -2.87 13.47
CA PRO A 187 8.77 -4.04 13.93
C PRO A 187 8.95 -4.00 15.44
N ILE A 188 8.96 -5.19 16.04
CA ILE A 188 9.32 -5.39 17.44
C ILE A 188 10.85 -5.43 17.50
N GLU A 189 11.43 -4.53 18.28
CA GLU A 189 12.84 -4.54 18.63
C GLU A 189 13.00 -4.79 20.14
N VAL A 190 13.84 -5.77 20.48
CA VAL A 190 14.20 -6.12 21.84
C VAL A 190 15.70 -5.95 21.98
N GLY A 191 16.14 -5.02 22.80
CA GLY A 191 17.56 -4.75 22.99
C GLY A 191 17.80 -3.86 24.19
N ASN A 192 19.06 -3.73 24.56
CA ASN A 192 19.53 -2.77 25.54
C ASN A 192 21.08 -2.78 25.51
N ARG A 193 21.68 -2.38 26.63
CA ARG A 193 23.09 -2.31 26.92
C ARG A 193 23.45 -3.25 28.07
N ILE A 194 24.61 -3.88 28.01
CA ILE A 194 25.28 -4.51 29.15
C ILE A 194 26.40 -3.58 29.61
N TRP A 195 26.41 -3.22 30.88
CA TRP A 195 27.37 -2.30 31.49
C TRP A 195 27.93 -2.88 32.80
N ARG A 196 29.05 -2.31 33.26
CA ARG A 196 29.58 -2.61 34.59
C ARG A 196 29.02 -1.59 35.56
N ASP A 197 28.16 -2.08 36.44
CA ASP A 197 27.61 -1.35 37.58
C ASP A 197 28.71 -1.15 38.63
N ASP A 198 29.29 0.05 38.68
CA ASP A 198 30.50 0.34 39.46
C ASP A 198 30.20 0.68 40.94
N ASP A 199 28.98 1.15 41.24
CA ASP A 199 28.54 1.50 42.59
C ASP A 199 27.48 0.54 43.18
N GLY A 200 26.94 -0.36 42.35
CA GLY A 200 26.11 -1.49 42.77
C GLY A 200 24.63 -1.14 42.94
N ASP A 201 24.15 -0.05 42.35
CA ASP A 201 22.78 0.43 42.52
C ASP A 201 21.80 -0.10 41.45
N GLY A 202 22.31 -0.76 40.40
CA GLY A 202 21.50 -1.33 39.32
C GLY A 202 20.93 -0.31 38.33
N ILE A 203 21.33 0.96 38.41
CA ILE A 203 20.97 2.04 37.49
C ILE A 203 22.08 2.18 36.44
N GLN A 204 21.72 2.58 35.22
CA GLN A 204 22.71 2.92 34.19
C GLN A 204 23.19 4.35 34.38
N ASP A 205 24.36 4.51 35.00
CA ASP A 205 24.86 5.83 35.35
C ASP A 205 25.80 6.44 34.29
N PRO A 206 25.83 7.78 34.16
CA PRO A 206 26.80 8.47 33.32
C PRO A 206 28.24 8.19 33.79
N GLY A 207 29.00 7.44 32.98
CA GLY A 207 30.41 7.12 33.26
C GLY A 207 30.65 5.63 33.50
N GLU A 208 29.60 4.85 33.72
CA GLU A 208 29.72 3.40 33.86
C GLU A 208 30.07 2.75 32.52
N PRO A 209 31.14 1.94 32.48
CA PRO A 209 31.67 1.47 31.22
C PRO A 209 30.81 0.35 30.63
N PRO A 210 30.71 0.30 29.30
CA PRO A 210 30.05 -0.79 28.61
C PRO A 210 30.85 -2.10 28.72
N ILE A 211 30.16 -3.23 28.55
CA ILE A 211 30.80 -4.55 28.44
C ILE A 211 30.53 -5.13 27.05
N ALA A 212 31.57 -5.13 26.22
CA ALA A 212 31.55 -5.69 24.87
C ALA A 212 31.78 -7.21 24.87
N GLY A 213 31.30 -7.90 23.84
CA GLY A 213 31.57 -9.32 23.62
C GLY A 213 30.73 -10.29 24.47
N VAL A 214 29.69 -9.80 25.16
CA VAL A 214 28.76 -10.63 25.94
C VAL A 214 27.71 -11.21 25.00
N THR A 215 27.60 -12.54 24.97
CA THR A 215 26.53 -13.24 24.27
C THR A 215 25.25 -13.23 25.10
N VAL A 216 24.19 -12.63 24.54
CA VAL A 216 22.83 -12.61 25.08
C VAL A 216 21.98 -13.57 24.26
N GLY A 217 21.26 -14.48 24.90
CA GLY A 217 20.36 -15.42 24.23
C GLY A 217 18.89 -15.05 24.46
N LEU A 218 18.11 -14.95 23.39
CA LEU A 218 16.67 -14.73 23.43
C LEU A 218 15.94 -16.08 23.36
N HIS A 219 15.07 -16.35 24.33
CA HIS A 219 14.35 -17.61 24.48
C HIS A 219 12.82 -17.38 24.46
N ASP A 220 12.08 -18.38 24.00
CA ASP A 220 10.61 -18.39 24.14
C ASP A 220 10.16 -18.74 25.56
N ALA A 221 8.86 -18.65 25.82
CA ALA A 221 8.26 -19.01 27.11
C ALA A 221 8.44 -20.48 27.51
N ALA A 222 8.78 -21.38 26.58
CA ALA A 222 9.12 -22.77 26.87
C ALA A 222 10.61 -22.95 27.21
N GLY A 223 11.41 -21.88 27.12
CA GLY A 223 12.85 -21.89 27.38
C GLY A 223 13.71 -22.32 26.19
N THR A 224 13.14 -22.40 24.99
CA THR A 224 13.85 -22.70 23.74
C THR A 224 14.63 -21.48 23.27
N LEU A 225 15.92 -21.63 22.95
CA LEU A 225 16.71 -20.55 22.35
C LEU A 225 16.19 -20.25 20.94
N LEU A 226 15.78 -19.01 20.70
CA LEU A 226 15.33 -18.52 19.40
C LEU A 226 16.50 -17.94 18.60
N ASN A 227 17.33 -17.10 19.22
CA ASN A 227 18.53 -16.52 18.62
C ASN A 227 19.47 -15.94 19.71
N SER A 228 20.68 -15.54 19.33
CA SER A 228 21.65 -14.87 20.20
C SER A 228 22.25 -13.63 19.56
N ALA A 229 22.57 -12.61 20.36
CA ALA A 229 23.28 -11.40 19.97
C ALA A 229 24.56 -11.24 20.80
N ILE A 230 25.56 -10.57 20.27
CA ILE A 230 26.81 -10.25 20.98
C ILE A 230 26.84 -8.73 21.19
N THR A 231 27.14 -8.29 22.41
CA THR A 231 27.24 -6.86 22.71
C THR A 231 28.37 -6.19 21.93
N ASP A 232 28.09 -5.03 21.36
CA ASP A 232 29.06 -4.23 20.63
C ASP A 232 30.05 -3.50 21.56
N ALA A 233 30.92 -2.64 21.01
CA ALA A 233 31.89 -1.86 21.78
C ALA A 233 31.25 -0.92 22.82
N ASN A 234 29.97 -0.56 22.64
CA ASN A 234 29.18 0.25 23.55
C ASN A 234 28.31 -0.60 24.49
N GLY A 235 28.46 -1.92 24.46
CA GLY A 235 27.70 -2.86 25.28
C GLY A 235 26.31 -3.15 24.73
N ASN A 236 25.94 -2.61 23.56
CA ASN A 236 24.59 -2.70 23.04
C ASN A 236 24.33 -4.03 22.31
N TYR A 237 23.12 -4.55 22.43
CA TYR A 237 22.62 -5.70 21.69
C TYR A 237 21.16 -5.47 21.30
N THR A 238 20.74 -6.09 20.21
CA THR A 238 19.37 -5.98 19.68
C THR A 238 18.93 -7.29 19.04
N PHE A 239 17.65 -7.57 19.10
CA PHE A 239 16.90 -8.58 18.34
C PHE A 239 15.73 -7.85 17.67
N SER A 240 15.44 -8.17 16.42
CA SER A 240 14.36 -7.48 15.69
C SER A 240 13.56 -8.48 14.87
N ASN A 241 12.25 -8.28 14.74
CA ASN A 241 11.46 -8.97 13.71
C ASN A 241 11.36 -8.16 12.42
N SER A 242 12.08 -7.04 12.32
CA SER A 242 12.16 -6.23 11.13
C SER A 242 12.95 -6.97 10.05
N GLN A 243 12.25 -7.34 8.98
CA GLN A 243 12.90 -7.63 7.72
C GLN A 243 12.98 -6.33 6.93
N THR A 244 14.16 -5.99 6.43
CA THR A 244 14.29 -4.84 5.53
C THR A 244 13.52 -5.14 4.25
N ILE A 245 12.43 -4.43 4.05
CA ILE A 245 11.62 -4.47 2.82
C ILE A 245 11.86 -3.21 2.01
N GLY A 246 11.79 -3.33 0.68
CA GLY A 246 11.90 -2.21 -0.23
C GLY A 246 10.87 -2.31 -1.35
N THR A 247 10.42 -1.14 -1.81
CA THR A 247 9.58 -1.01 -3.00
C THR A 247 10.30 -0.13 -4.01
N ILE A 248 10.44 -0.63 -5.23
CA ILE A 248 10.91 0.12 -6.38
C ILE A 248 9.72 0.43 -7.26
N VAL A 249 9.59 1.68 -7.68
CA VAL A 249 8.66 2.14 -8.70
C VAL A 249 9.50 2.79 -9.79
N SER A 250 9.52 2.19 -10.98
CA SER A 250 10.28 2.68 -12.12
C SER A 250 9.35 2.87 -13.31
N GLN A 251 9.15 4.13 -13.72
CA GLN A 251 8.45 4.47 -14.96
C GLN A 251 9.43 4.52 -16.13
N ILE A 252 8.98 4.10 -17.31
CA ILE A 252 9.72 4.32 -18.56
C ILE A 252 9.88 5.83 -18.78
N ASN A 253 11.10 6.28 -19.08
CA ASN A 253 11.45 7.71 -19.06
C ASN A 253 12.14 8.21 -20.35
N GLN A 254 12.20 7.37 -21.39
CA GLN A 254 12.74 7.74 -22.69
C GLN A 254 12.21 6.82 -23.80
N SER A 255 12.14 7.32 -25.02
CA SER A 255 11.63 6.61 -26.20
C SER A 255 12.35 5.29 -26.49
N SER A 256 13.65 5.19 -26.16
CA SER A 256 14.40 3.95 -26.39
C SER A 256 14.18 2.87 -25.33
N ASP A 257 13.25 3.07 -24.39
CA ASP A 257 12.95 2.14 -23.29
C ASP A 257 11.62 1.41 -23.47
N ASP A 258 10.79 1.80 -24.41
CA ASP A 258 9.71 0.98 -24.93
C ASP A 258 9.84 0.80 -26.44
N ALA A 259 9.44 -0.37 -26.93
CA ALA A 259 9.62 -0.73 -28.32
C ALA A 259 8.53 -1.66 -28.80
N GLU A 260 8.07 -1.42 -30.02
CA GLU A 260 7.15 -2.30 -30.72
C GLU A 260 7.88 -2.92 -31.91
N GLN A 261 7.94 -4.25 -31.94
CA GLN A 261 8.52 -4.95 -33.07
C GLN A 261 7.45 -5.71 -33.85
N LEU A 262 7.27 -5.32 -35.10
CA LEU A 262 6.48 -6.04 -36.09
C LEU A 262 7.32 -7.16 -36.71
N THR A 263 6.92 -8.41 -36.52
CA THR A 263 7.62 -9.55 -37.12
C THR A 263 6.91 -9.99 -38.41
N ASN A 264 7.23 -9.38 -39.55
CA ASN A 264 7.08 -9.94 -40.92
C ASN A 264 7.45 -8.89 -41.99
N ALA A 265 8.29 -9.30 -42.95
CA ALA A 265 8.86 -8.53 -44.06
C ALA A 265 8.12 -7.21 -44.48
N PRO A 266 8.55 -6.04 -43.98
CA PRO A 266 9.76 -5.81 -43.20
C PRO A 266 9.58 -6.03 -41.69
N ASP A 267 10.56 -6.69 -41.09
CA ASP A 267 10.77 -6.59 -39.64
C ASP A 267 11.16 -5.14 -39.30
N THR A 268 10.36 -4.51 -38.44
CA THR A 268 10.54 -3.11 -38.05
C THR A 268 10.41 -2.97 -36.54
N VAL A 269 11.25 -2.14 -35.95
CA VAL A 269 11.17 -1.75 -34.54
C VAL A 269 10.85 -0.26 -34.45
N THR A 270 9.72 0.05 -33.84
CA THR A 270 9.26 1.42 -33.54
C THR A 270 9.62 1.74 -32.10
N LEU A 271 10.23 2.91 -31.87
CA LEU A 271 10.62 3.42 -30.55
C LEU A 271 9.87 4.70 -30.16
N THR A 272 9.04 5.24 -31.05
CA THR A 272 8.37 6.53 -30.87
C THR A 272 6.89 6.44 -31.26
N GLY A 273 6.29 5.26 -31.05
CA GLY A 273 4.85 5.05 -31.24
C GLY A 273 4.08 5.87 -30.23
N ALA A 274 2.87 6.32 -30.57
CA ALA A 274 2.01 6.99 -29.59
C ALA A 274 1.43 5.99 -28.58
N ASP A 275 1.27 4.75 -29.02
CA ASP A 275 0.75 3.60 -28.32
C ASP A 275 1.78 2.47 -28.27
N LEU A 276 1.45 1.46 -27.46
CA LEU A 276 2.01 0.12 -27.48
C LEU A 276 0.90 -0.85 -27.87
N ASP A 277 0.98 -1.40 -29.07
CA ASP A 277 0.08 -2.43 -29.60
C ASP A 277 0.45 -3.80 -28.98
N ILE A 278 0.00 -4.06 -27.75
CA ILE A 278 0.32 -5.32 -27.08
C ILE A 278 -0.46 -6.46 -27.75
N GLY A 279 0.21 -7.20 -28.63
CA GLY A 279 -0.35 -8.38 -29.27
C GLY A 279 -0.53 -8.22 -30.76
N ASN A 280 -1.73 -7.98 -31.27
CA ASN A 280 -1.98 -7.90 -32.71
C ASN A 280 -2.74 -6.62 -33.07
N ASN A 281 -2.26 -5.83 -34.04
CA ASN A 281 -2.83 -4.52 -34.39
C ASN A 281 -4.30 -4.59 -34.84
N ASN A 282 -4.85 -5.78 -35.12
CA ASN A 282 -6.26 -6.01 -35.43
C ASN A 282 -6.63 -7.50 -35.45
N ALA A 283 -7.92 -7.84 -35.61
CA ALA A 283 -8.39 -9.23 -35.63
C ALA A 283 -7.88 -9.94 -36.90
N GLY A 284 -6.71 -10.58 -36.81
CA GLY A 284 -6.01 -11.19 -37.93
C GLY A 284 -4.87 -10.35 -38.54
N GLY A 285 -4.41 -9.30 -37.86
CA GLY A 285 -3.21 -8.53 -38.25
C GLY A 285 -1.89 -9.26 -37.94
N THR A 286 -0.77 -8.56 -38.08
CA THR A 286 0.55 -9.12 -37.75
C THR A 286 0.88 -8.85 -36.28
N PRO A 287 1.40 -9.84 -35.53
CA PRO A 287 1.72 -9.64 -34.14
C PRO A 287 2.86 -8.63 -33.91
N HIS A 288 2.70 -7.79 -32.90
CA HIS A 288 3.70 -6.94 -32.31
C HIS A 288 4.30 -7.60 -31.05
N HIS A 289 5.62 -7.60 -30.98
CA HIS A 289 6.36 -7.93 -29.77
C HIS A 289 6.71 -6.65 -29.04
N ILE A 290 6.34 -6.57 -27.76
CA ILE A 290 6.57 -5.37 -26.96
C ILE A 290 7.80 -5.57 -26.10
N GLY A 291 8.76 -4.65 -26.23
CA GLY A 291 9.92 -4.54 -25.38
C GLY A 291 9.74 -3.41 -24.40
N LEU A 292 9.94 -3.65 -23.10
CA LEU A 292 9.84 -2.66 -22.04
C LEU A 292 11.10 -2.69 -21.20
N ARG A 293 11.76 -1.56 -20.99
CA ARG A 293 13.00 -1.43 -20.23
C ARG A 293 12.80 -0.42 -19.12
N PHE A 294 13.16 -0.82 -17.91
CA PHE A 294 13.06 -0.02 -16.71
C PHE A 294 14.46 0.22 -16.16
N THR A 295 14.78 1.47 -15.82
CA THR A 295 16.11 1.91 -15.39
C THR A 295 16.17 2.13 -13.89
N ASN A 296 17.39 2.24 -13.34
CA ASN A 296 17.60 2.55 -11.94
C ASN A 296 16.86 1.58 -10.99
N ILE A 297 16.91 0.27 -11.29
CA ILE A 297 16.26 -0.73 -10.46
C ILE A 297 17.16 -1.01 -9.25
N VAL A 298 16.91 -0.28 -8.16
CA VAL A 298 17.76 -0.26 -6.96
C VAL A 298 17.49 -1.47 -6.04
N VAL A 299 17.51 -2.68 -6.61
CA VAL A 299 17.37 -3.94 -5.87
C VAL A 299 18.77 -4.51 -5.57
N PRO A 300 19.16 -4.65 -4.28
CA PRO A 300 20.44 -5.21 -3.90
C PRO A 300 20.59 -6.69 -4.29
N PRO A 301 21.80 -7.17 -4.63
CA PRO A 301 22.07 -8.60 -4.77
C PRO A 301 21.70 -9.39 -3.51
N GLY A 302 21.11 -10.57 -3.68
CA GLY A 302 20.65 -11.42 -2.57
C GLY A 302 19.29 -11.05 -1.99
N ALA A 303 18.62 -10.02 -2.53
CA ALA A 303 17.23 -9.73 -2.20
C ALA A 303 16.30 -10.86 -2.68
N THR A 304 15.24 -11.11 -1.90
CA THR A 304 14.11 -11.95 -2.31
C THR A 304 13.00 -11.07 -2.85
N ILE A 305 12.58 -11.27 -4.10
CA ILE A 305 11.48 -10.54 -4.71
C ILE A 305 10.15 -11.12 -4.20
N THR A 306 9.38 -10.32 -3.46
CA THR A 306 8.12 -10.76 -2.86
C THR A 306 6.94 -10.54 -3.81
N SER A 307 6.97 -9.49 -4.63
CA SER A 307 6.04 -9.31 -5.74
C SER A 307 6.65 -8.37 -6.78
N ALA A 308 6.27 -8.55 -8.04
CA ALA A 308 6.56 -7.58 -9.08
C ALA A 308 5.43 -7.54 -10.11
N TYR A 309 5.17 -6.40 -10.72
CA TYR A 309 4.21 -6.26 -11.81
C TYR A 309 4.54 -5.03 -12.66
N ILE A 310 4.06 -5.02 -13.90
CA ILE A 310 4.03 -3.82 -14.74
C ILE A 310 2.61 -3.29 -14.74
N GLN A 311 2.46 -1.99 -14.48
CA GLN A 311 1.22 -1.25 -14.58
C GLN A 311 1.21 -0.50 -15.91
N PHE A 312 0.22 -0.77 -16.74
CA PHE A 312 -0.06 -0.02 -17.96
C PHE A 312 -1.14 1.03 -17.70
N ALA A 313 -1.22 2.01 -18.59
CA ALA A 313 -2.37 2.87 -18.80
C ALA A 313 -2.97 2.59 -20.18
N THR A 314 -4.29 2.63 -20.32
CA THR A 314 -4.96 2.39 -21.61
C THR A 314 -4.72 3.53 -22.59
N ASP A 315 -4.34 3.23 -23.83
CA ASP A 315 -4.47 4.21 -24.93
C ASP A 315 -5.71 3.85 -25.75
N GLY A 316 -6.79 4.61 -25.57
CA GLY A 316 -8.04 4.41 -26.31
C GLY A 316 -8.95 3.24 -25.87
N SER A 317 -10.21 3.33 -26.28
CA SER A 317 -11.24 2.28 -26.13
C SER A 317 -11.58 1.63 -27.47
N GLY A 318 -10.58 1.50 -28.35
CA GLY A 318 -10.77 1.12 -29.75
C GLY A 318 -11.41 -0.26 -29.95
N PRO A 319 -12.01 -0.52 -31.14
CA PRO A 319 -12.48 -1.84 -31.56
C PRO A 319 -11.36 -2.90 -31.58
N ASP A 320 -10.13 -2.45 -31.43
CA ASP A 320 -8.91 -3.23 -31.49
C ASP A 320 -8.65 -4.03 -30.20
N ASN A 321 -9.38 -3.83 -29.10
CA ASN A 321 -9.29 -4.69 -27.90
C ASN A 321 -9.86 -6.10 -28.16
N ILE A 322 -9.07 -6.96 -28.81
CA ILE A 322 -9.53 -8.25 -29.32
C ILE A 322 -9.26 -9.39 -28.33
N GLY A 323 -10.26 -10.25 -28.19
CA GLY A 323 -10.23 -11.46 -27.38
C GLY A 323 -10.35 -11.16 -25.88
N ASN A 324 -11.38 -11.75 -25.27
CA ASN A 324 -11.67 -11.61 -23.85
C ASN A 324 -11.83 -13.01 -23.21
N PRO A 325 -10.93 -13.40 -22.28
CA PRO A 325 -9.73 -12.65 -21.88
C PRO A 325 -8.66 -12.65 -22.98
N ALA A 326 -7.83 -11.60 -23.00
CA ALA A 326 -6.56 -11.63 -23.71
C ALA A 326 -5.50 -12.26 -22.79
N ILE A 327 -4.65 -13.08 -23.37
CA ILE A 327 -3.63 -13.88 -22.72
C ILE A 327 -2.30 -13.57 -23.40
N PHE A 328 -1.38 -12.97 -22.64
CA PHE A 328 -0.04 -12.64 -23.09
C PHE A 328 0.99 -13.49 -22.34
N THR A 329 2.14 -13.69 -22.97
CA THR A 329 3.31 -14.26 -22.32
C THR A 329 4.33 -13.17 -22.08
N ILE A 330 4.95 -13.18 -20.91
CA ILE A 330 5.96 -12.20 -20.52
C ILE A 330 7.23 -12.97 -20.14
N ASP A 331 8.32 -12.61 -20.79
CA ASP A 331 9.68 -13.03 -20.43
C ASP A 331 10.47 -11.82 -19.92
N GLY A 332 11.50 -12.06 -19.13
CA GLY A 332 12.55 -11.07 -18.91
C GLY A 332 13.65 -11.21 -19.96
N GLN A 333 14.43 -10.15 -20.17
CA GLN A 333 15.71 -10.26 -20.86
C GLN A 333 16.74 -10.85 -19.88
N ALA A 334 17.40 -11.95 -20.27
CA ALA A 334 18.53 -12.52 -19.55
C ALA A 334 19.80 -11.68 -19.75
N ALA A 335 19.83 -10.50 -19.14
CA ALA A 335 20.96 -9.57 -19.15
C ALA A 335 21.20 -9.00 -17.75
N ASP A 336 22.47 -8.76 -17.43
CA ASP A 336 22.86 -8.18 -16.14
C ASP A 336 22.48 -6.70 -16.04
N ASN A 337 22.59 -5.98 -17.16
CA ASN A 337 22.11 -4.61 -17.34
C ASN A 337 21.55 -4.52 -18.77
N ALA A 338 20.23 -4.43 -18.90
CA ALA A 338 19.58 -4.42 -20.20
C ALA A 338 19.99 -3.16 -21.02
N PRO A 339 20.42 -3.30 -22.28
CA PRO A 339 20.65 -2.15 -23.16
C PRO A 339 19.31 -1.56 -23.62
N THR A 340 19.33 -0.29 -24.02
CA THR A 340 18.18 0.38 -24.67
C THR A 340 17.77 -0.37 -25.94
N PHE A 341 16.51 -0.20 -26.36
CA PHE A 341 16.07 -0.67 -27.66
C PHE A 341 16.64 0.21 -28.77
N ALA A 342 16.73 -0.36 -29.97
CA ALA A 342 17.23 0.31 -31.17
C ALA A 342 16.29 -0.01 -32.34
N ALA A 343 16.10 0.96 -33.23
CA ALA A 343 15.32 0.83 -34.46
C ALA A 343 16.05 -0.02 -35.52
N VAL A 344 16.33 -1.26 -35.16
CA VAL A 344 16.99 -2.27 -35.99
C VAL A 344 16.19 -3.57 -35.88
N ASN A 345 16.15 -4.32 -36.97
CA ASN A 345 15.48 -5.62 -37.05
C ASN A 345 15.87 -6.52 -35.88
N ASN A 346 14.91 -7.30 -35.37
CA ASN A 346 15.13 -8.31 -34.34
C ASN A 346 15.65 -7.78 -32.99
N ASN A 347 15.39 -6.50 -32.65
CA ASN A 347 15.89 -5.89 -31.41
C ASN A 347 15.06 -6.19 -30.16
N VAL A 348 13.80 -6.61 -30.31
CA VAL A 348 12.93 -7.04 -29.21
C VAL A 348 12.91 -8.56 -29.12
N GLU A 349 12.49 -9.24 -30.18
CA GLU A 349 12.27 -10.69 -30.16
C GLU A 349 13.58 -11.47 -29.96
N GLY A 350 14.68 -10.97 -30.55
CA GLY A 350 16.01 -11.59 -30.54
C GLY A 350 16.80 -11.41 -29.24
N ARG A 351 16.23 -10.70 -28.26
CA ARG A 351 16.86 -10.57 -26.94
C ARG A 351 16.90 -11.93 -26.22
N PRO A 352 18.04 -12.29 -25.59
CA PRO A 352 18.12 -13.47 -24.75
C PRO A 352 17.04 -13.43 -23.67
N ARG A 353 16.26 -14.50 -23.52
CA ARG A 353 15.17 -14.58 -22.54
C ARG A 353 15.64 -15.21 -21.24
N THR A 354 14.97 -14.86 -20.14
CA THR A 354 14.98 -15.65 -18.90
C THR A 354 14.52 -17.09 -19.17
N THR A 355 14.78 -18.00 -18.24
CA THR A 355 14.42 -19.41 -18.36
C THR A 355 12.94 -19.60 -18.65
N LEU A 356 12.59 -20.52 -19.56
CA LEU A 356 11.19 -20.74 -19.94
C LEU A 356 10.27 -21.08 -18.74
N GLY A 357 10.82 -21.71 -17.69
CA GLY A 357 10.09 -22.04 -16.47
C GLY A 357 9.72 -20.84 -15.58
N VAL A 358 10.33 -19.67 -15.78
CA VAL A 358 9.98 -18.44 -15.04
C VAL A 358 9.06 -17.51 -15.83
N ARG A 359 8.75 -17.83 -17.09
CA ARG A 359 7.83 -17.07 -17.94
C ARG A 359 6.48 -16.88 -17.25
N ALA A 360 5.97 -15.66 -17.25
CA ALA A 360 4.66 -15.34 -16.73
C ALA A 360 3.60 -15.40 -17.84
N THR A 361 2.41 -15.87 -17.46
CA THR A 361 1.19 -15.74 -18.28
C THR A 361 0.34 -14.64 -17.68
N TRP A 362 -0.07 -13.67 -18.51
CA TRP A 362 -0.91 -12.55 -18.10
C TRP A 362 -2.25 -12.61 -18.80
N SER A 363 -3.33 -12.73 -18.02
CA SER A 363 -4.71 -12.73 -18.51
C SER A 363 -5.39 -11.42 -18.13
N THR A 364 -6.02 -10.73 -19.08
CA THR A 364 -6.72 -9.46 -18.84
C THR A 364 -8.01 -9.34 -19.66
N ALA A 365 -9.03 -8.70 -19.08
CA ALA A 365 -10.28 -8.38 -19.76
C ALA A 365 -10.10 -7.23 -20.76
N THR A 366 -11.15 -6.90 -21.50
CA THR A 366 -11.17 -5.72 -22.40
C THR A 366 -10.83 -4.45 -21.62
N TRP A 367 -9.99 -3.60 -22.21
CA TRP A 367 -9.69 -2.28 -21.66
C TRP A 367 -10.67 -1.24 -22.21
N THR A 368 -11.16 -0.36 -21.36
CA THR A 368 -12.12 0.68 -21.71
C THR A 368 -11.66 2.02 -21.15
N GLY A 369 -11.87 3.07 -21.94
CA GLY A 369 -11.43 4.42 -21.58
C GLY A 369 -9.98 4.70 -21.98
N THR A 370 -9.54 5.93 -21.74
CA THR A 370 -8.21 6.42 -22.07
C THR A 370 -7.49 6.84 -20.79
N ASN A 371 -6.18 6.61 -20.70
CA ASN A 371 -5.33 6.84 -19.54
C ASN A 371 -5.72 6.07 -18.28
N PHE A 372 -6.51 5.00 -18.41
CA PHE A 372 -6.98 4.24 -17.26
C PHE A 372 -5.91 3.23 -16.84
N ASN A 373 -5.48 3.24 -15.58
CA ASN A 373 -4.36 2.44 -15.07
C ASN A 373 -4.73 1.62 -13.82
N GLY A 374 -5.92 1.01 -13.85
CA GLY A 374 -6.44 0.21 -12.74
C GLY A 374 -5.88 -1.22 -12.69
N PRO A 375 -6.41 -2.07 -11.79
CA PRO A 375 -6.00 -3.47 -11.65
C PRO A 375 -6.11 -4.32 -12.92
N LEU A 376 -7.01 -3.96 -13.86
CA LEU A 376 -7.15 -4.66 -15.14
C LEU A 376 -5.96 -4.44 -16.09
N GLN A 377 -5.28 -3.30 -15.97
CA GLN A 377 -4.10 -2.94 -16.76
C GLN A 377 -2.80 -3.39 -16.10
N ARG A 378 -2.89 -4.18 -15.02
CA ARG A 378 -1.73 -4.70 -14.30
C ARG A 378 -1.40 -6.10 -14.78
N THR A 379 -0.11 -6.38 -14.99
CA THR A 379 0.35 -7.74 -15.30
C THR A 379 0.08 -8.70 -14.14
N SER A 380 0.12 -10.01 -14.42
CA SER A 380 0.30 -11.01 -13.37
C SER A 380 1.64 -10.81 -12.63
N ASN A 381 1.82 -11.51 -11.52
CA ASN A 381 3.03 -11.39 -10.70
C ASN A 381 4.28 -11.86 -11.48
N LEU A 382 5.24 -10.96 -11.64
CA LEU A 382 6.50 -11.14 -12.39
C LEU A 382 7.69 -11.45 -11.46
N SER A 383 7.46 -11.68 -10.16
CA SER A 383 8.52 -11.89 -9.16
C SER A 383 9.54 -12.95 -9.57
N ALA A 384 9.14 -14.07 -10.17
CA ALA A 384 10.05 -15.11 -10.63
C ALA A 384 11.00 -14.62 -11.74
N ILE A 385 10.51 -13.80 -12.68
CA ILE A 385 11.32 -13.21 -13.74
C ILE A 385 12.33 -12.23 -13.16
N VAL A 386 11.86 -11.32 -12.28
CA VAL A 386 12.70 -10.33 -11.62
C VAL A 386 13.75 -11.01 -10.75
N GLN A 387 13.37 -12.05 -10.00
CA GLN A 387 14.29 -12.83 -9.17
C GLN A 387 15.38 -13.46 -10.03
N GLU A 388 15.04 -14.08 -11.16
CA GLU A 388 16.05 -14.67 -12.04
C GLU A 388 17.06 -13.62 -12.55
N ILE A 389 16.61 -12.39 -12.85
CA ILE A 389 17.48 -11.30 -13.29
C ILE A 389 18.38 -10.79 -12.14
N VAL A 390 17.82 -10.63 -10.92
CA VAL A 390 18.56 -10.17 -9.73
C VAL A 390 19.57 -11.19 -9.24
N ASP A 391 19.31 -12.49 -9.44
CA ASP A 391 20.21 -13.58 -9.06
C ASP A 391 21.38 -13.77 -10.04
N ARG A 392 21.41 -13.03 -11.15
CA ARG A 392 22.52 -13.10 -12.11
C ARG A 392 23.80 -12.59 -11.47
N ALA A 393 24.91 -13.29 -11.72
CA ALA A 393 26.20 -12.96 -11.12
C ALA A 393 26.71 -11.55 -11.44
N GLY A 394 26.30 -10.96 -12.56
CA GLY A 394 26.64 -9.58 -12.94
C GLY A 394 25.61 -8.53 -12.55
N TRP A 395 24.51 -8.91 -11.88
CA TRP A 395 23.50 -7.96 -11.41
C TRP A 395 24.12 -6.99 -10.39
N VAL A 396 23.89 -5.70 -10.60
CA VAL A 396 24.29 -4.62 -9.69
C VAL A 396 23.06 -3.74 -9.46
N SER A 397 22.82 -3.36 -8.21
CA SER A 397 21.74 -2.43 -7.86
C SER A 397 21.84 -1.14 -8.68
N GLY A 398 20.74 -0.74 -9.32
CA GLY A 398 20.67 0.37 -10.26
C GLY A 398 20.76 -0.03 -11.73
N ASN A 399 21.09 -1.29 -12.05
CA ASN A 399 21.03 -1.81 -13.41
C ASN A 399 19.60 -1.77 -13.98
N ALA A 400 19.51 -1.75 -15.31
CA ALA A 400 18.24 -1.80 -16.00
C ALA A 400 17.76 -3.24 -16.21
N MET A 401 16.46 -3.45 -16.15
CA MET A 401 15.78 -4.70 -16.52
C MET A 401 14.92 -4.48 -17.76
N ALA A 402 14.80 -5.49 -18.60
CA ALA A 402 13.87 -5.45 -19.73
C ALA A 402 12.93 -6.66 -19.72
N PHE A 403 11.72 -6.46 -20.21
CA PHE A 403 10.66 -7.45 -20.34
C PHE A 403 10.20 -7.48 -21.79
N ILE A 404 9.77 -8.66 -22.22
CA ILE A 404 9.32 -8.91 -23.58
C ILE A 404 7.97 -9.60 -23.53
N ILE A 405 6.97 -8.94 -24.10
CA ILE A 405 5.59 -9.43 -24.15
C ILE A 405 5.31 -9.99 -25.54
N ASN A 406 4.80 -11.21 -25.60
CA ASN A 406 4.42 -11.87 -26.85
C ASN A 406 2.98 -12.41 -26.78
N ASN A 407 2.29 -12.34 -27.92
CA ASN A 407 1.10 -13.11 -28.28
C ASN A 407 0.95 -13.07 -29.81
N SER A 408 0.03 -13.84 -30.38
CA SER A 408 -0.19 -13.83 -31.84
C SER A 408 -1.65 -13.69 -32.30
N VAL A 409 -2.62 -13.40 -31.42
CA VAL A 409 -4.03 -13.18 -31.85
C VAL A 409 -4.86 -12.16 -31.04
N GLN A 410 -4.55 -11.91 -29.76
CA GLN A 410 -5.31 -10.94 -28.93
C GLN A 410 -4.56 -9.63 -28.81
N HIS A 411 -5.24 -8.56 -28.36
CA HIS A 411 -4.69 -7.20 -28.43
C HIS A 411 -5.12 -6.30 -27.28
N ARG A 412 -4.21 -5.47 -26.77
CA ARG A 412 -4.46 -4.35 -25.85
C ARG A 412 -3.59 -3.16 -26.24
N GLU A 413 -4.17 -1.97 -26.24
CA GLU A 413 -3.47 -0.71 -26.52
C GLU A 413 -3.09 -0.04 -25.20
N ALA A 414 -1.79 0.16 -24.98
CA ALA A 414 -1.29 0.89 -23.83
C ALA A 414 -0.63 2.20 -24.24
N GLU A 415 -0.64 3.18 -23.36
CA GLU A 415 0.14 4.41 -23.53
C GLU A 415 1.64 4.07 -23.55
N SER A 416 2.37 4.63 -24.52
CA SER A 416 3.84 4.57 -24.57
C SER A 416 4.46 5.78 -23.85
N PHE A 417 5.79 5.84 -23.80
CA PHE A 417 6.51 7.04 -23.40
C PHE A 417 6.18 8.25 -24.29
N ASP A 418 6.10 8.05 -25.60
CA ASP A 418 5.90 9.11 -26.58
C ASP A 418 4.40 9.45 -26.82
N GLY A 419 3.48 8.64 -26.30
CA GLY A 419 2.03 8.89 -26.38
C GLY A 419 1.57 10.17 -25.69
N ARG A 420 2.24 10.54 -24.60
CA ARG A 420 1.84 11.64 -23.72
C ARG A 420 3.00 12.55 -23.37
N PRO A 421 2.75 13.85 -23.12
CA PRO A 421 3.80 14.76 -22.68
C PRO A 421 4.56 14.21 -21.47
N ASN A 422 5.89 14.08 -21.61
CA ASN A 422 6.79 13.55 -20.60
C ASN A 422 6.52 12.10 -20.16
N GLY A 423 5.80 11.30 -20.96
CA GLY A 423 5.55 9.89 -20.65
C GLY A 423 4.77 9.66 -19.36
N ILE A 424 3.91 10.60 -18.95
CA ILE A 424 3.17 10.52 -17.67
C ILE A 424 2.33 9.26 -17.50
N PHE A 425 1.95 8.59 -18.59
CA PHE A 425 1.20 7.34 -18.62
C PHE A 425 2.00 6.15 -19.15
N ALA A 426 3.30 6.33 -19.40
CA ALA A 426 4.19 5.26 -19.81
C ALA A 426 4.21 4.12 -18.78
N PRO A 427 4.48 2.88 -19.19
CA PRO A 427 4.46 1.73 -18.29
C PRO A 427 5.31 1.91 -17.04
N VAL A 428 4.84 1.38 -15.91
CA VAL A 428 5.51 1.46 -14.61
C VAL A 428 5.79 0.06 -14.08
N LEU A 429 7.05 -0.26 -13.80
CA LEU A 429 7.43 -1.46 -13.07
C LEU A 429 7.38 -1.17 -11.57
N VAL A 430 6.66 -2.02 -10.85
CA VAL A 430 6.66 -2.04 -9.38
C VAL A 430 7.31 -3.34 -8.92
N VAL A 431 8.33 -3.24 -8.05
CA VAL A 431 9.03 -4.39 -7.45
C VAL A 431 9.04 -4.23 -5.94
N ASN A 432 8.49 -5.21 -5.24
CA ASN A 432 8.62 -5.34 -3.80
C ASN A 432 9.63 -6.45 -3.51
N TYR A 433 10.56 -6.18 -2.61
CA TYR A 433 11.58 -7.13 -2.20
C TYR A 433 11.80 -7.09 -0.70
N SER A 434 12.41 -8.15 -0.18
CA SER A 434 12.99 -8.18 1.14
C SER A 434 14.47 -8.55 1.07
N LEU A 435 15.26 -8.01 1.99
CA LEU A 435 16.63 -8.46 2.17
C LEU A 435 16.67 -9.67 3.10
N PRO A 436 17.73 -10.49 3.00
CA PRO A 436 18.00 -11.52 3.98
C PRO A 436 17.94 -10.92 5.38
N ASN A 437 17.34 -11.69 6.28
CA ASN A 437 17.21 -11.31 7.67
C ASN A 437 18.59 -10.96 8.26
N PRO A 438 18.71 -9.85 9.01
CA PRO A 438 19.97 -9.56 9.70
C PRO A 438 20.25 -10.68 10.71
N ALA A 439 21.52 -10.84 11.12
CA ALA A 439 21.93 -11.94 11.99
C ALA A 439 21.14 -12.01 13.32
N ASN A 440 20.64 -10.87 13.79
CA ASN A 440 19.84 -10.73 14.99
C ASN A 440 18.31 -10.81 14.76
N PHE A 441 17.87 -11.21 13.57
CA PHE A 441 16.45 -11.38 13.28
C PHE A 441 15.83 -12.48 14.13
N VAL A 442 14.64 -12.22 14.66
CA VAL A 442 13.79 -13.22 15.32
C VAL A 442 12.33 -12.93 14.97
N ALA A 443 11.55 -13.96 14.66
CA ALA A 443 10.11 -13.83 14.41
C ALA A 443 9.32 -13.57 15.71
N LEU A 444 9.58 -12.42 16.34
CA LEU A 444 8.88 -11.97 17.54
C LEU A 444 7.40 -11.72 17.22
N GLN A 445 6.54 -12.16 18.14
CA GLN A 445 5.10 -12.02 18.07
C GLN A 445 4.63 -10.99 19.10
N PHE A 446 3.64 -10.17 18.74
CA PHE A 446 3.02 -9.26 19.68
C PHE A 446 2.34 -10.01 20.84
N ARG A 447 2.22 -9.35 21.99
CA ARG A 447 1.59 -9.89 23.22
C ARG A 447 2.12 -11.27 23.64
N SER A 448 3.38 -11.58 23.33
CA SER A 448 4.02 -12.86 23.64
C SER A 448 5.16 -12.67 24.64
N SER A 449 5.36 -13.67 25.50
CA SER A 449 6.39 -13.65 26.54
C SER A 449 7.67 -14.33 26.10
N TYR A 450 8.79 -13.73 26.47
CA TYR A 450 10.14 -14.15 26.13
C TYR A 450 11.09 -13.95 27.31
N GLU A 451 12.26 -14.57 27.22
CA GLU A 451 13.31 -14.48 28.24
C GLU A 451 14.67 -14.17 27.60
N LEU A 452 15.37 -13.16 28.10
CA LEU A 452 16.78 -12.92 27.80
C LEU A 452 17.64 -13.68 28.80
N ARG A 453 18.66 -14.39 28.33
CA ARG A 453 19.62 -15.11 29.19
C ARG A 453 21.07 -14.74 28.88
N VAL A 454 21.86 -14.54 29.92
CA VAL A 454 23.32 -14.33 29.84
C VAL A 454 24.03 -15.35 30.73
N ASN A 455 24.95 -16.13 30.15
CA ASN A 455 25.79 -17.06 30.93
C ASN A 455 26.87 -16.27 31.68
N GLN A 456 26.93 -16.40 32.99
CA GLN A 456 27.89 -15.67 33.84
C GLN A 456 29.35 -16.14 33.65
N ASN A 457 29.57 -17.32 33.08
CA ASN A 457 30.91 -17.88 32.87
C ASN A 457 31.54 -17.45 31.54
N GLN A 458 30.94 -16.48 30.84
CA GLN A 458 31.53 -15.94 29.63
C GLN A 458 32.82 -15.20 29.94
N ALA A 459 33.82 -15.34 29.07
CA ALA A 459 35.12 -14.70 29.27
C ALA A 459 35.02 -13.17 29.41
N ALA A 460 34.05 -12.54 28.72
CA ALA A 460 33.76 -11.12 28.80
C ALA A 460 33.34 -10.64 30.21
N LEU A 461 32.88 -11.57 31.07
CA LEU A 461 32.37 -11.31 32.42
C LEU A 461 33.34 -11.77 33.52
N ASN A 462 34.56 -12.21 33.16
CA ASN A 462 35.51 -12.74 34.13
C ASN A 462 35.84 -11.74 35.24
N GLY A 463 35.68 -12.17 36.50
CA GLY A 463 35.95 -11.34 37.68
C GLY A 463 34.83 -10.37 38.04
N MET A 464 33.73 -10.38 37.28
CA MET A 464 32.52 -9.61 37.60
C MET A 464 31.54 -10.46 38.42
N SER A 465 30.75 -9.80 39.26
CA SER A 465 29.64 -10.40 39.99
C SER A 465 28.37 -9.68 39.61
N VAL A 466 27.24 -10.39 39.61
CA VAL A 466 25.93 -9.80 39.35
C VAL A 466 25.55 -8.94 40.56
N SER A 467 25.14 -7.69 40.34
CA SER A 467 24.68 -6.79 41.40
C SER A 467 23.49 -7.41 42.16
N PRO A 468 23.42 -7.28 43.50
CA PRO A 468 22.28 -7.73 44.27
C PRO A 468 21.01 -6.94 43.89
N PRO A 469 19.80 -7.51 44.09
CA PRO A 469 18.56 -6.78 43.86
C PRO A 469 18.40 -5.61 44.84
N ASP A 470 18.13 -4.40 44.34
CA ASP A 470 17.55 -3.31 45.12
C ASP A 470 16.03 -3.47 45.21
N ASN A 471 15.44 -3.05 46.32
CA ASN A 471 14.10 -3.39 46.78
C ASN A 471 13.08 -2.24 46.56
N ASP A 472 13.20 -1.49 45.47
CA ASP A 472 12.21 -0.48 45.05
C ASP A 472 11.26 -1.02 43.96
N LEU A 473 9.95 -0.87 44.17
CA LEU A 473 8.85 -1.51 43.42
C LEU A 473 8.03 -0.51 42.59
N THR A 474 8.53 0.69 42.29
CA THR A 474 7.65 1.79 41.84
C THR A 474 7.73 2.26 40.39
N THR A 475 8.53 1.66 39.50
CA THR A 475 8.61 2.10 38.08
C THR A 475 8.67 0.94 37.06
N PHE A 476 7.88 1.05 35.99
CA PHE A 476 7.90 0.12 34.86
C PHE A 476 9.10 0.41 33.95
N GLY A 477 10.05 -0.52 33.83
CA GLY A 477 11.04 -0.47 32.74
C GLY A 477 12.44 -1.05 32.98
N ASP A 478 12.66 -1.98 33.91
CA ASP A 478 14.03 -2.45 34.23
C ASP A 478 14.42 -3.77 33.54
N ILE A 479 15.72 -4.01 33.36
CA ILE A 479 16.25 -5.38 33.21
C ILE A 479 16.41 -5.95 34.60
N ARG A 480 15.44 -6.79 34.98
CA ARG A 480 15.29 -7.38 36.31
C ARG A 480 15.91 -8.79 36.37
N ASP A 481 16.31 -9.21 37.57
CA ASP A 481 15.86 -10.50 38.12
C ASP A 481 14.66 -10.15 39.03
N SER A 482 13.43 -10.25 38.51
CA SER A 482 12.24 -9.72 39.21
C SER A 482 11.45 -10.66 40.07
N ASP A 483 11.91 -11.89 40.22
CA ASP A 483 11.18 -12.89 40.98
C ASP A 483 12.02 -13.56 42.06
N GLY A 484 13.29 -13.14 42.21
CA GLY A 484 14.20 -13.76 43.17
C GLY A 484 14.30 -15.26 42.94
N GLN A 485 14.07 -15.72 41.70
CA GLN A 485 14.17 -17.13 41.38
C GLN A 485 15.65 -17.51 41.21
N PRO A 486 16.04 -18.72 41.66
CA PRO A 486 17.43 -19.09 41.74
C PRO A 486 18.08 -19.05 40.36
N ARG A 487 19.30 -18.50 40.29
CA ARG A 487 20.33 -18.75 39.27
C ARG A 487 19.99 -20.03 38.50
N LEU A 488 19.42 -19.90 37.29
CA LEU A 488 19.15 -21.04 36.42
C LEU A 488 20.48 -21.60 35.94
N GLY A 489 21.16 -22.42 36.76
CA GLY A 489 22.40 -23.09 36.39
C GLY A 489 23.53 -22.18 35.92
N GLY A 490 23.66 -20.95 36.45
CA GLY A 490 24.74 -20.01 36.10
C GLY A 490 24.38 -18.94 35.06
N TYR A 491 23.09 -18.72 34.79
CA TYR A 491 22.60 -17.64 33.93
C TYR A 491 21.94 -16.52 34.74
N VAL A 492 22.07 -15.28 34.26
CA VAL A 492 21.17 -14.16 34.57
C VAL A 492 20.03 -14.19 33.54
N ALA A 493 18.79 -14.07 33.98
CA ALA A 493 17.63 -14.13 33.11
C ALA A 493 16.65 -12.97 33.37
N THR A 494 16.06 -12.43 32.31
CA THR A 494 15.05 -11.37 32.39
C THR A 494 13.87 -11.71 31.49
N ASN A 495 12.69 -11.80 32.10
CA ASN A 495 11.44 -12.06 31.41
C ASN A 495 10.77 -10.76 30.96
N PHE A 496 10.19 -10.76 29.77
CA PHE A 496 9.43 -9.63 29.24
C PHE A 496 8.28 -10.12 28.35
N THR A 497 7.30 -9.24 28.12
CA THR A 497 6.21 -9.47 27.19
C THR A 497 6.18 -8.33 26.18
N THR A 498 6.18 -8.65 24.90
CA THR A 498 6.08 -7.65 23.83
C THR A 498 4.72 -6.96 23.87
N ALA A 499 4.65 -5.66 23.58
CA ALA A 499 3.38 -4.92 23.49
C ALA A 499 2.49 -5.41 22.33
N GLY A 500 1.28 -4.85 22.19
CA GLY A 500 0.47 -5.02 20.99
C GLY A 500 0.97 -4.15 19.81
N PRO A 501 0.48 -4.37 18.57
CA PRO A 501 0.65 -3.37 17.52
C PRO A 501 0.01 -2.06 18.01
N GLY A 502 0.81 -0.99 18.00
CA GLY A 502 0.40 0.35 18.38
C GLY A 502 -0.32 1.09 17.27
#